data_AF-A0A223S0D0-F1
#
_entry.id   AF-A0A223S0D0-F1
#
_cell.length_a   1.000
_cell.length_b   1.000
_cell.length_c   1.000
_cell.angle_alpha   90.00
_cell.angle_beta   90.00
_cell.angle_gamma   90.00
#
_symmetry.space_group_name_H-M   'P 1'
#
loop_
_entity.id
_entity.type
_entity.pdbx_description
1 polymer ?
#
loop_
_entity_poly.entity_id
_entity_poly.type
_entity_poly.pdbx_seq_one_letter_code
_entity_poly.pdbx_strand_id
1 'polypeptide(L)'
;MVVETFAINAINVTGVADVADSADVIGVVRDIQLPILVLLLLLGAVAKIADRSPRGSGPVALLPSRFHRRFELANGWLEAVLAVGLLTLTALPGDIARGATAALFLVAALLLFRLRERDPELGCGCFGGLSTTPVGWRTIARALVLAAGAVSTIGLESTGVVVLAAPTLTHLVAMAAEVVLIAALSPELNELAMRRFHLEPCELREVPLRRTLTRLKASDVWRANTALITEPDAEPADVWRHGCWRFIRFAGTRDNRDVDVVFGVHVRGRRPAVRAAISDGETGETLAVLGEVAARSALPGPGEREAVELPDTVIPVQDPSKTAPR
;
A
#
# COMPACT_ATOMS: atom_id res chain seq x y z
N MET A 1 0.16 -67.95 -39.01
CA MET A 1 1.28 -67.01 -39.21
C MET A 1 0.73 -65.63 -39.62
N VAL A 2 -0.19 -65.03 -38.85
CA VAL A 2 -0.70 -63.64 -39.04
C VAL A 2 -1.37 -63.17 -37.73
N VAL A 3 -0.64 -62.95 -36.64
CA VAL A 3 -1.22 -62.29 -35.43
C VAL A 3 -0.21 -61.43 -34.64
N GLU A 4 0.95 -61.06 -35.22
CA GLU A 4 2.02 -60.40 -34.45
C GLU A 4 2.48 -59.05 -35.04
N THR A 5 1.53 -58.21 -35.50
CA THR A 5 1.88 -56.89 -36.07
C THR A 5 1.03 -55.72 -35.55
N PHE A 6 0.03 -55.95 -34.70
CA PHE A 6 -0.89 -54.86 -34.27
C PHE A 6 -0.55 -54.20 -32.92
N ALA A 7 0.44 -54.67 -32.17
CA ALA A 7 0.71 -54.17 -30.81
C ALA A 7 1.74 -53.02 -30.73
N ILE A 8 2.44 -52.67 -31.82
CA ILE A 8 3.50 -51.64 -31.78
C ILE A 8 2.95 -50.22 -32.09
N ASN A 9 1.76 -50.09 -32.67
CA ASN A 9 1.20 -48.77 -33.04
C ASN A 9 0.35 -48.08 -31.97
N ALA A 10 0.01 -48.73 -30.86
CA ALA A 10 -0.85 -48.13 -29.82
C ALA A 10 -0.07 -47.30 -28.77
N ILE A 11 1.25 -47.50 -28.65
CA ILE A 11 2.08 -46.78 -27.66
C ILE A 11 2.48 -45.38 -28.17
N ASN A 12 2.38 -45.11 -29.48
CA ASN A 12 2.71 -43.79 -30.05
C ASN A 12 1.53 -42.80 -30.08
N VAL A 13 0.29 -43.25 -29.90
CA VAL A 13 -0.89 -42.36 -30.06
C VAL A 13 -1.20 -41.55 -28.80
N THR A 14 -0.94 -42.10 -27.61
CA THR A 14 -1.14 -41.37 -26.34
C THR A 14 -0.04 -40.34 -26.10
N GLY A 15 1.21 -40.64 -26.49
CA GLY A 15 2.31 -39.68 -26.41
C GLY A 15 2.19 -38.51 -27.40
N VAL A 16 1.64 -38.75 -28.60
CA VAL A 16 1.42 -37.68 -29.60
C VAL A 16 0.23 -36.79 -29.22
N ALA A 17 -0.81 -37.34 -28.57
CA ALA A 17 -1.93 -36.55 -28.07
C ALA A 17 -1.53 -35.66 -26.87
N ASP A 18 -0.77 -36.20 -25.91
CA ASP A 18 -0.25 -35.40 -24.78
C ASP A 18 0.75 -34.32 -25.22
N VAL A 19 1.59 -34.61 -26.23
CA VAL A 19 2.53 -33.62 -26.80
C VAL A 19 1.79 -32.56 -27.63
N ALA A 20 0.74 -32.92 -28.35
CA ALA A 20 -0.10 -31.98 -29.09
C ALA A 20 -0.88 -31.05 -28.14
N ASP A 21 -1.43 -31.59 -27.05
CA ASP A 21 -2.12 -30.80 -26.00
C ASP A 21 -1.14 -29.87 -25.27
N SER A 22 0.06 -30.36 -24.96
CA SER A 22 1.12 -29.55 -24.36
C SER A 22 1.64 -28.44 -25.28
N ALA A 23 1.78 -28.71 -26.58
CA ALA A 23 2.20 -27.72 -27.56
C ALA A 23 1.14 -26.62 -27.76
N ASP A 24 -0.14 -26.99 -27.71
CA ASP A 24 -1.26 -26.04 -27.77
C ASP A 24 -1.29 -25.13 -26.55
N VAL A 25 -1.12 -25.70 -25.34
CA VAL A 25 -1.04 -24.90 -24.09
C VAL A 25 0.13 -23.91 -24.11
N ILE A 26 1.32 -24.33 -24.58
CA ILE A 26 2.47 -23.42 -24.70
C ILE A 26 2.17 -22.30 -25.71
N GLY A 27 1.53 -22.62 -26.83
CA GLY A 27 1.08 -21.63 -27.81
C GLY A 27 0.15 -20.58 -27.20
N VAL A 28 -0.90 -21.03 -26.51
CA VAL A 28 -1.87 -20.16 -25.83
C VAL A 28 -1.21 -19.26 -24.79
N VAL A 29 -0.30 -19.82 -23.98
CA VAL A 29 0.43 -19.05 -22.96
C VAL A 29 1.32 -18.00 -23.61
N ARG A 30 1.96 -18.29 -24.75
CA ARG A 30 2.79 -17.32 -25.47
C ARG A 30 1.95 -16.22 -26.12
N ASP A 31 0.82 -16.58 -26.74
CA ASP A 31 -0.08 -15.61 -27.38
C ASP A 31 -0.65 -14.62 -26.37
N ILE A 32 -0.96 -15.08 -25.15
CA ILE A 32 -1.56 -14.22 -24.13
C ILE A 32 -0.62 -13.22 -23.48
N GLN A 33 0.69 -13.43 -23.61
CA GLN A 33 1.68 -12.46 -23.15
C GLN A 33 1.50 -11.11 -23.85
N LEU A 34 1.19 -11.11 -25.15
CA LEU A 34 1.06 -9.87 -25.94
C LEU A 34 0.03 -8.90 -25.35
N PRO A 35 -1.24 -9.26 -25.14
CA PRO A 35 -2.22 -8.34 -24.57
C PRO A 35 -1.90 -7.95 -23.11
N ILE A 36 -1.33 -8.84 -22.29
CA ILE A 36 -0.96 -8.53 -20.91
C ILE A 36 0.17 -7.49 -20.87
N LEU A 37 1.24 -7.69 -21.65
CA LEU A 37 2.37 -6.76 -21.74
C LEU A 37 1.92 -5.41 -22.28
N VAL A 38 1.08 -5.40 -23.32
CA VAL A 38 0.47 -4.16 -23.87
C VAL A 38 -0.29 -3.42 -22.78
N LEU A 39 -1.18 -4.09 -22.06
CA LEU A 39 -1.98 -3.46 -21.01
C LEU A 39 -1.08 -2.86 -19.92
N LEU A 40 -0.08 -3.59 -19.46
CA LEU A 40 0.84 -3.14 -18.43
C LEU A 40 1.69 -1.95 -18.87
N LEU A 41 2.21 -1.98 -20.10
CA LEU A 41 2.98 -0.88 -20.68
C LEU A 41 2.11 0.37 -20.86
N LEU A 42 0.87 0.24 -21.33
CA LEU A 42 -0.06 1.37 -21.45
C LEU A 42 -0.41 1.98 -20.09
N LEU A 43 -0.69 1.14 -19.09
CA LEU A 43 -0.93 1.61 -17.71
C LEU A 43 0.31 2.32 -17.14
N GLY A 44 1.50 1.75 -17.35
CA GLY A 44 2.78 2.36 -16.97
C GLY A 44 3.00 3.71 -17.65
N ALA A 45 2.76 3.79 -18.96
CA ALA A 45 2.91 5.00 -19.76
C ALA A 45 1.95 6.10 -19.29
N VAL A 46 0.66 5.77 -19.15
CA VAL A 46 -0.35 6.71 -18.66
C VAL A 46 0.01 7.21 -17.27
N ALA A 47 0.40 6.32 -16.36
CA ALA A 47 0.79 6.71 -15.00
C ALA A 47 1.98 7.69 -14.99
N LYS A 48 3.03 7.43 -15.78
CA LYS A 48 4.21 8.30 -15.86
C LYS A 48 3.93 9.64 -16.54
N ILE A 49 3.09 9.65 -17.58
CA ILE A 49 2.73 10.89 -18.31
C ILE A 49 1.78 11.75 -17.48
N ALA A 50 0.83 11.12 -16.77
CA ALA A 50 -0.13 11.81 -15.93
C ALA A 50 0.45 12.31 -14.61
N ASP A 51 1.54 11.70 -14.11
CA ASP A 51 2.17 12.14 -12.87
C ASP A 51 2.71 13.58 -12.98
N ARG A 52 2.34 14.38 -11.98
CA ARG A 52 2.79 15.78 -11.85
C ARG A 52 3.58 16.01 -10.57
N SER A 53 3.90 14.94 -9.83
CA SER A 53 4.68 15.05 -8.62
C SER A 53 6.08 15.60 -8.94
N PRO A 54 6.60 16.55 -8.14
CA PRO A 54 7.94 17.12 -8.34
C PRO A 54 9.05 16.20 -7.81
N ARG A 55 8.71 15.06 -7.21
CA ARG A 55 9.65 14.09 -6.64
C ARG A 55 9.75 12.91 -7.60
N GLY A 56 10.92 12.71 -8.20
CA GLY A 56 11.18 11.51 -8.98
C GLY A 56 10.97 10.24 -8.15
N SER A 57 10.37 9.23 -8.75
CA SER A 57 10.07 7.95 -8.07
C SER A 57 11.06 6.85 -8.47
N GLY A 58 11.39 5.99 -7.50
CA GLY A 58 12.30 4.85 -7.69
C GLY A 58 13.69 5.22 -8.21
N PRO A 59 14.26 4.50 -9.21
CA PRO A 59 15.62 4.76 -9.67
C PRO A 59 15.86 6.19 -10.18
N VAL A 60 14.79 6.88 -10.61
CA VAL A 60 14.84 8.28 -11.06
C VAL A 60 15.20 9.23 -9.92
N ALA A 61 14.89 8.87 -8.66
CA ALA A 61 15.27 9.66 -7.49
C ALA A 61 16.78 9.84 -7.35
N LEU A 62 17.59 8.95 -7.95
CA LEU A 62 19.05 9.04 -7.96
C LEU A 62 19.59 10.08 -8.97
N LEU A 63 18.75 10.57 -9.88
CA LEU A 63 19.13 11.61 -10.85
C LEU A 63 18.97 13.01 -10.23
N PRO A 64 19.65 14.04 -10.76
CA PRO A 64 19.39 15.43 -10.36
C PRO A 64 17.94 15.83 -10.66
N SER A 65 17.32 16.61 -9.77
CA SER A 65 15.89 17.01 -9.83
C SER A 65 15.45 17.62 -11.18
N ARG A 66 16.33 18.39 -11.83
CA ARG A 66 16.09 18.97 -13.16
C ARG A 66 15.84 17.94 -14.27
N PHE A 67 16.22 16.68 -14.07
CA PHE A 67 16.08 15.60 -15.05
C PHE A 67 14.95 14.62 -14.73
N HIS A 68 14.38 14.63 -13.52
CA HIS A 68 13.34 13.67 -13.10
C HIS A 68 12.19 13.62 -14.10
N ARG A 69 11.57 14.77 -14.35
CA ARG A 69 10.40 14.89 -15.25
C ARG A 69 10.72 14.47 -16.68
N ARG A 70 11.89 14.83 -17.20
CA ARG A 70 12.27 14.52 -18.59
C ARG A 70 12.49 13.03 -18.77
N PHE A 71 13.14 12.40 -17.80
CA PHE A 71 13.40 10.97 -17.83
C PHE A 71 12.11 10.16 -17.69
N GLU A 72 11.22 10.53 -16.77
CA GLU A 72 9.92 9.87 -16.60
C GLU A 72 9.04 9.99 -17.85
N LEU A 73 8.99 11.17 -18.47
CA LEU A 73 8.27 11.37 -19.73
C LEU A 73 8.88 10.56 -20.87
N ALA A 74 10.20 10.54 -21.01
CA ALA A 74 10.87 9.74 -22.02
C ALA A 74 10.59 8.24 -21.85
N ASN A 75 10.63 7.75 -20.62
CA ASN A 75 10.32 6.35 -20.32
C ASN A 75 8.82 6.03 -20.55
N GLY A 76 7.91 6.94 -20.19
CA GLY A 76 6.48 6.79 -20.49
C GLY A 76 6.18 6.74 -21.99
N TRP A 77 6.85 7.59 -22.79
CA TRP A 77 6.76 7.53 -24.25
C TRP A 77 7.34 6.23 -24.82
N LEU A 78 8.48 5.77 -24.30
CA LEU A 78 9.07 4.49 -24.69
C LEU A 78 8.09 3.33 -24.44
N GLU A 79 7.46 3.28 -23.26
CA GLU A 79 6.45 2.26 -22.93
C GLU A 79 5.25 2.32 -23.87
N ALA A 80 4.75 3.51 -24.19
CA ALA A 80 3.64 3.68 -25.14
C ALA A 80 4.00 3.20 -26.55
N VAL A 81 5.21 3.53 -27.03
CA VAL A 81 5.70 3.10 -28.36
C VAL A 81 5.84 1.59 -28.42
N LEU A 82 6.41 0.97 -27.38
CA LEU A 82 6.54 -0.49 -27.30
C LEU A 82 5.16 -1.17 -27.28
N ALA A 83 4.20 -0.64 -26.51
CA ALA A 83 2.85 -1.17 -26.47
C ALA A 83 2.16 -1.13 -27.85
N VAL A 84 2.26 -0.01 -28.56
CA VAL A 84 1.74 0.12 -29.93
C VAL A 84 2.45 -0.84 -30.87
N GLY A 85 3.77 -0.99 -30.74
CA GLY A 85 4.58 -1.96 -31.48
C GLY A 85 4.09 -3.40 -31.29
N LEU A 86 3.90 -3.85 -30.06
CA LEU A 86 3.39 -5.19 -29.72
C LEU A 86 1.96 -5.44 -30.25
N LEU A 87 1.13 -4.40 -30.30
CA LEU A 87 -0.23 -4.48 -30.84
C LEU A 87 -0.25 -4.64 -32.36
N THR A 88 0.64 -3.95 -33.07
CA THR A 88 0.46 -3.67 -34.50
C THR A 88 1.53 -4.25 -35.42
N LEU A 89 2.75 -4.46 -34.94
CA LEU A 89 3.86 -4.88 -35.77
C LEU A 89 3.98 -6.41 -35.84
N THR A 90 4.26 -6.92 -37.04
CA THR A 90 4.51 -8.33 -37.34
C THR A 90 5.96 -8.55 -37.78
N ALA A 91 6.37 -9.82 -37.91
CA ALA A 91 7.67 -10.22 -38.45
C ALA A 91 8.84 -9.51 -37.75
N LEU A 92 9.89 -9.14 -38.49
CA LEU A 92 11.11 -8.55 -37.93
C LEU A 92 10.85 -7.30 -37.06
N PRO A 93 10.03 -6.31 -37.49
CA PRO A 93 9.68 -5.17 -36.61
C PRO A 93 8.95 -5.60 -35.33
N GLY A 94 8.08 -6.60 -35.40
CA GLY A 94 7.40 -7.18 -34.23
C GLY A 94 8.39 -7.82 -33.25
N ASP A 95 9.32 -8.62 -33.76
CA ASP A 95 10.36 -9.26 -32.94
C ASP A 95 11.32 -8.25 -32.30
N ILE A 96 11.63 -7.14 -33.00
CA ILE A 96 12.38 -6.02 -32.43
C ILE A 96 11.61 -5.39 -31.27
N ALA A 97 10.30 -5.14 -31.42
CA ALA A 97 9.47 -4.57 -30.35
C ALA A 97 9.38 -5.50 -29.12
N ARG A 98 9.24 -6.81 -29.34
CA ARG A 98 9.23 -7.85 -28.30
C ARG A 98 10.57 -7.94 -27.58
N GLY A 99 11.67 -7.98 -28.33
CA GLY A 99 13.03 -7.98 -27.78
C GLY A 99 13.34 -6.72 -26.99
N ALA A 100 12.93 -5.55 -27.48
CA ALA A 100 13.07 -4.28 -26.76
C ALA A 100 12.24 -4.26 -25.47
N THR A 101 11.03 -4.83 -25.49
CA THR A 101 10.18 -4.98 -24.30
C THR A 101 10.83 -5.90 -23.26
N ALA A 102 11.37 -7.04 -23.70
CA ALA A 102 12.12 -7.94 -22.84
C ALA A 102 13.34 -7.25 -22.21
N ALA A 103 14.11 -6.50 -23.01
CA ALA A 103 15.24 -5.72 -22.54
C ALA A 103 14.83 -4.66 -21.52
N LEU A 104 13.71 -3.95 -21.75
CA LEU A 104 13.17 -2.97 -20.80
C LEU A 104 12.89 -3.60 -19.43
N PHE A 105 12.16 -4.73 -19.39
CA PHE A 105 11.85 -5.40 -18.13
C PHE A 105 13.08 -6.01 -17.45
N LEU A 106 14.03 -6.53 -18.22
CA LEU A 106 15.29 -7.05 -17.66
C LEU A 106 16.15 -5.94 -17.05
N VAL A 107 16.29 -4.81 -17.74
CA VAL A 107 16.97 -3.62 -17.21
C VAL A 107 16.26 -3.11 -15.96
N ALA A 108 14.92 -3.07 -15.95
CA ALA A 108 14.15 -2.70 -14.77
C ALA A 108 14.42 -3.67 -13.60
N ALA A 109 14.41 -4.98 -13.83
CA ALA A 109 14.71 -5.98 -12.80
C ALA A 109 16.12 -5.79 -12.21
N LEU A 110 17.12 -5.55 -13.07
CA LEU A 110 18.50 -5.28 -12.64
C LEU A 110 18.60 -3.99 -11.82
N LEU A 111 17.95 -2.91 -12.27
CA LEU A 111 17.92 -1.64 -11.54
C LEU A 111 17.24 -1.80 -10.17
N LEU A 112 16.14 -2.56 -10.10
CA LEU A 112 15.46 -2.86 -8.83
C LEU A 112 16.32 -3.70 -7.90
N PHE A 113 17.07 -4.67 -8.43
CA PHE A 113 18.04 -5.45 -7.64
C PHE A 113 19.12 -4.55 -7.05
N ARG A 114 19.71 -3.67 -7.86
CA ARG A 114 20.72 -2.70 -7.40
C ARG A 114 20.16 -1.66 -6.43
N LEU A 115 18.90 -1.26 -6.62
CA LEU A 115 18.22 -0.33 -5.73
C LEU A 115 17.97 -0.98 -4.37
N ARG A 116 17.49 -2.24 -4.37
CA ARG A 116 17.29 -3.02 -3.14
C ARG A 116 18.56 -3.18 -2.31
N GLU A 117 19.72 -3.35 -2.96
CA GLU A 117 21.02 -3.43 -2.29
C GLU A 117 21.45 -2.11 -1.63
N ARG A 118 21.06 -0.96 -2.20
CA ARG A 118 21.54 0.36 -1.75
C ARG A 118 20.57 1.11 -0.86
N ASP A 119 19.29 1.09 -1.21
CA ASP A 119 18.24 1.82 -0.53
C ASP A 119 16.89 1.08 -0.70
N PRO A 120 16.59 0.13 0.19
CA PRO A 120 15.38 -0.69 0.10
C PRO A 120 14.08 0.10 0.33
N GLU A 121 14.14 1.31 0.88
CA GLU A 121 12.98 2.13 1.24
C GLU A 121 12.44 2.96 0.06
N LEU A 122 13.22 3.06 -1.02
CA LEU A 122 12.76 3.74 -2.24
C LEU A 122 11.71 2.91 -2.98
N GLY A 123 10.76 3.61 -3.60
CA GLY A 123 9.72 3.02 -4.43
C GLY A 123 10.25 2.31 -5.68
N CYS A 124 9.45 1.45 -6.33
CA CYS A 124 9.90 0.82 -7.59
C CYS A 124 9.81 1.74 -8.82
N GLY A 125 8.99 2.79 -8.76
CA GLY A 125 8.83 3.78 -9.85
C GLY A 125 8.17 3.23 -11.14
N CYS A 126 7.76 1.96 -11.17
CA CYS A 126 7.18 1.33 -12.37
C CYS A 126 5.88 1.99 -12.85
N PHE A 127 5.14 2.66 -11.96
CA PHE A 127 3.93 3.41 -12.29
C PHE A 127 4.06 4.91 -11.92
N GLY A 128 5.27 5.47 -12.02
CA GLY A 128 5.56 6.83 -11.56
C GLY A 128 5.30 6.97 -10.05
N GLY A 129 4.77 8.12 -9.63
CA GLY A 129 4.41 8.43 -8.25
C GLY A 129 3.25 7.63 -7.65
N LEU A 130 2.61 6.74 -8.42
CA LEU A 130 1.60 5.81 -7.88
C LEU A 130 2.22 4.61 -7.16
N SER A 131 3.50 4.31 -7.39
CA SER A 131 4.17 3.17 -6.76
C SER A 131 5.25 3.64 -5.79
N THR A 132 4.80 3.96 -4.58
CA THR A 132 5.64 4.43 -3.48
C THR A 132 6.03 3.31 -2.52
N THR A 133 5.57 2.07 -2.72
CA THR A 133 5.99 0.98 -1.83
C THR A 133 7.47 0.63 -1.97
N PRO A 134 8.16 0.38 -0.85
CA PRO A 134 9.54 -0.09 -0.83
C PRO A 134 9.77 -1.26 -1.79
N VAL A 135 10.88 -1.24 -2.53
CA VAL A 135 11.25 -2.34 -3.43
C VAL A 135 11.48 -3.61 -2.62
N GLY A 136 10.72 -4.67 -2.91
CA GLY A 136 10.92 -6.01 -2.33
C GLY A 136 11.29 -7.08 -3.37
N TRP A 137 11.65 -8.28 -2.91
CA TRP A 137 11.96 -9.43 -3.78
C TRP A 137 10.81 -9.80 -4.73
N ARG A 138 9.56 -9.60 -4.29
CA ARG A 138 8.36 -9.83 -5.12
C ARG A 138 8.32 -8.91 -6.34
N THR A 139 8.70 -7.64 -6.17
CA THR A 139 8.75 -6.66 -7.26
C THR A 139 9.79 -7.04 -8.30
N ILE A 140 10.95 -7.53 -7.87
CA ILE A 140 12.01 -8.05 -8.75
C ILE A 140 11.52 -9.30 -9.49
N ALA A 141 10.92 -10.25 -8.77
CA ALA A 141 10.35 -11.46 -9.36
C ALA A 141 9.29 -11.14 -10.42
N ARG A 142 8.40 -10.18 -10.15
CA ARG A 142 7.41 -9.69 -11.11
C ARG A 142 8.07 -9.15 -12.37
N ALA A 143 9.10 -8.32 -12.24
CA ALA A 143 9.83 -7.79 -13.40
C ALA A 143 10.51 -8.90 -14.22
N LEU A 144 11.07 -9.92 -13.55
CA LEU A 144 11.64 -11.09 -14.22
C LEU A 144 10.60 -11.96 -14.93
N VAL A 145 9.42 -12.16 -14.32
CA VAL A 145 8.30 -12.88 -14.96
C VAL A 145 7.85 -12.15 -16.22
N LEU A 146 7.69 -10.82 -16.17
CA LEU A 146 7.33 -10.02 -17.34
C LEU A 146 8.43 -10.04 -18.42
N ALA A 147 9.70 -10.04 -18.03
CA ALA A 147 10.81 -10.19 -18.96
C ALA A 147 10.78 -11.57 -19.65
N ALA A 148 10.56 -12.64 -18.89
CA ALA A 148 10.44 -13.99 -19.43
C ALA A 148 9.22 -14.13 -20.36
N GLY A 149 8.09 -13.56 -19.97
CA GLY A 149 6.88 -13.46 -20.79
C GLY A 149 7.17 -12.77 -22.12
N ALA A 150 7.82 -11.59 -22.09
CA ALA A 150 8.22 -10.88 -23.30
C ALA A 150 9.18 -11.68 -24.18
N VAL A 151 10.19 -12.35 -23.61
CA VAL A 151 11.10 -13.23 -24.36
C VAL A 151 10.33 -14.36 -25.03
N SER A 152 9.35 -14.95 -24.33
CA SER A 152 8.56 -16.05 -24.89
C SER A 152 7.76 -15.63 -26.14
N THR A 153 7.45 -14.35 -26.31
CA THR A 153 6.71 -13.87 -27.49
C THR A 153 7.54 -13.78 -28.76
N ILE A 154 8.88 -13.84 -28.66
CA ILE A 154 9.77 -13.69 -29.81
C ILE A 154 9.52 -14.83 -30.81
N GLY A 155 9.38 -14.48 -32.08
CA GLY A 155 9.09 -15.44 -33.16
C GLY A 155 7.63 -15.85 -33.28
N LEU A 156 6.69 -15.26 -32.53
CA LEU A 156 5.26 -15.44 -32.77
C LEU A 156 4.83 -14.73 -34.06
N GLU A 157 3.99 -15.37 -34.86
CA GLU A 157 3.40 -14.72 -36.06
C GLU A 157 2.24 -13.78 -35.70
N SER A 158 1.58 -14.03 -34.58
CA SER A 158 0.41 -13.29 -34.08
C SER A 158 0.79 -11.88 -33.57
N THR A 159 -0.12 -10.92 -33.76
CA THR A 159 -0.04 -9.60 -33.09
C THR A 159 -1.00 -9.54 -31.92
N GLY A 160 -0.79 -8.58 -31.01
CA GLY A 160 -1.72 -8.36 -29.89
C GLY A 160 -3.16 -8.08 -30.36
N VAL A 161 -3.34 -7.40 -31.50
CA VAL A 161 -4.69 -7.16 -32.08
C VAL A 161 -5.36 -8.45 -32.51
N VAL A 162 -4.63 -9.37 -33.14
CA VAL A 162 -5.19 -10.66 -33.61
C VAL A 162 -5.67 -11.50 -32.42
N VAL A 163 -4.86 -11.59 -31.36
CA VAL A 163 -5.20 -12.35 -30.15
C VAL A 163 -6.43 -11.74 -29.45
N LEU A 164 -6.54 -10.41 -29.41
CA LEU A 164 -7.67 -9.71 -28.78
C LEU A 164 -8.97 -9.76 -29.60
N ALA A 165 -8.89 -9.89 -30.93
CA ALA A 165 -10.06 -9.87 -31.81
C ALA A 165 -10.91 -11.15 -31.71
N ALA A 166 -10.28 -12.28 -31.36
CA ALA A 166 -10.95 -13.58 -31.29
C ALA A 166 -10.43 -14.44 -30.12
N PRO A 167 -10.63 -14.03 -28.85
CA PRO A 167 -10.16 -14.81 -27.71
C PRO A 167 -10.97 -16.09 -27.58
N THR A 168 -10.28 -17.23 -27.41
CA THR A 168 -10.94 -18.49 -27.02
C THR A 168 -11.13 -18.55 -25.50
N LEU A 169 -11.92 -19.51 -25.01
CA LEU A 169 -12.08 -19.73 -23.57
C LEU A 169 -10.75 -20.07 -22.88
N THR A 170 -9.89 -20.86 -23.53
CA THR A 170 -8.56 -21.22 -23.02
C THR A 170 -7.66 -20.00 -22.88
N HIS A 171 -7.70 -19.07 -23.85
CA HIS A 171 -7.04 -17.77 -23.70
C HIS A 171 -7.58 -17.03 -22.47
N LEU A 172 -8.89 -16.86 -22.33
CA LEU A 172 -9.44 -16.10 -21.19
C LEU A 172 -9.04 -16.70 -19.82
N VAL A 173 -9.04 -18.03 -19.70
CA VAL A 173 -8.63 -18.73 -18.46
C VAL A 173 -7.13 -18.53 -18.20
N ALA A 174 -6.28 -18.70 -19.23
CA ALA A 174 -4.83 -18.47 -19.10
C ALA A 174 -4.53 -17.01 -18.71
N MET A 175 -5.23 -16.04 -19.31
CA MET A 175 -5.10 -14.62 -18.99
C MET A 175 -5.42 -14.36 -17.53
N ALA A 176 -6.55 -14.90 -17.07
CA ALA A 176 -7.00 -14.71 -15.70
C ALA A 176 -6.00 -15.32 -14.71
N ALA A 177 -5.49 -16.52 -15.00
CA ALA A 177 -4.47 -17.18 -14.18
C ALA A 177 -3.19 -16.34 -14.09
N GLU A 178 -2.72 -15.80 -15.21
CA GLU A 178 -1.52 -14.97 -15.25
C GLU A 178 -1.72 -13.60 -14.57
N VAL A 179 -2.87 -12.96 -14.76
CA VAL A 179 -3.22 -11.73 -14.05
C VAL A 179 -3.25 -11.98 -12.54
N VAL A 180 -3.79 -13.12 -12.10
CA VAL A 180 -3.77 -13.52 -10.67
C VAL A 180 -2.34 -13.73 -10.18
N LEU A 181 -1.47 -14.38 -10.97
CA LEU A 181 -0.06 -14.56 -10.64
C LEU A 181 0.65 -13.21 -10.50
N ILE A 182 0.48 -12.31 -11.47
CA ILE A 182 1.06 -10.95 -11.46
C ILE A 182 0.52 -10.15 -10.26
N ALA A 183 -0.78 -10.27 -9.97
CA ALA A 183 -1.40 -9.61 -8.83
C ALA A 183 -0.86 -10.15 -7.49
N ALA A 184 -0.68 -11.47 -7.36
CA ALA A 184 -0.09 -12.09 -6.17
C ALA A 184 1.38 -11.67 -5.96
N LEU A 185 2.12 -11.44 -7.05
CA LEU A 185 3.48 -10.91 -7.03
C LEU A 185 3.53 -9.37 -6.85
N SER A 186 2.39 -8.69 -6.94
CA SER A 186 2.30 -7.23 -6.82
C SER A 186 1.85 -6.84 -5.40
N PRO A 187 2.78 -6.46 -4.50
CA PRO A 187 2.42 -6.01 -3.14
C PRO A 187 1.47 -4.81 -3.18
N GLU A 188 1.62 -3.94 -4.18
CA GLU A 188 0.77 -2.76 -4.41
C GLU A 188 -0.68 -3.09 -4.69
N LEU A 189 -0.93 -4.13 -5.49
CA LEU A 189 -2.30 -4.52 -5.82
C LEU A 189 -2.95 -5.23 -4.65
N ASN A 190 -2.19 -5.95 -3.84
CA ASN A 190 -2.71 -6.52 -2.62
C ASN A 190 -3.04 -5.43 -1.60
N GLU A 191 -2.17 -4.42 -1.42
CA GLU A 191 -2.48 -3.28 -0.56
C GLU A 191 -3.63 -2.44 -1.07
N LEU A 192 -3.70 -2.15 -2.38
CA LEU A 192 -4.81 -1.39 -2.97
C LEU A 192 -6.11 -2.19 -2.98
N ALA A 193 -6.07 -3.49 -3.26
CA ALA A 193 -7.23 -4.37 -3.14
C ALA A 193 -7.67 -4.44 -1.67
N MET A 194 -6.74 -4.63 -0.73
CA MET A 194 -7.07 -4.60 0.69
C MET A 194 -7.59 -3.23 1.13
N ARG A 195 -7.03 -2.10 0.67
CA ARG A 195 -7.59 -0.76 0.95
C ARG A 195 -8.97 -0.58 0.31
N ARG A 196 -9.20 -1.15 -0.87
CA ARG A 196 -10.47 -1.06 -1.61
C ARG A 196 -11.57 -1.95 -1.01
N PHE A 197 -11.17 -3.10 -0.46
CA PHE A 197 -12.04 -4.11 0.14
C PHE A 197 -12.11 -4.01 1.67
N HIS A 198 -11.21 -3.27 2.34
CA HIS A 198 -11.20 -2.99 3.78
C HIS A 198 -11.04 -1.47 4.04
N LEU A 199 -12.16 -0.89 4.47
CA LEU A 199 -12.31 0.36 5.23
C LEU A 199 -10.98 0.87 5.81
N GLU A 200 -10.42 1.90 5.19
CA GLU A 200 -9.21 2.59 5.65
C GLU A 200 -9.24 2.76 7.19
N PRO A 201 -8.28 2.17 7.94
CA PRO A 201 -8.24 2.29 9.39
C PRO A 201 -8.26 3.76 9.77
N CYS A 202 -9.08 4.14 10.77
CA CYS A 202 -9.27 5.55 11.12
C CYS A 202 -7.96 6.25 11.51
N GLU A 203 -6.94 5.48 11.90
CA GLU A 203 -5.58 5.89 12.21
C GLU A 203 -4.88 6.57 11.02
N LEU A 204 -5.04 6.03 9.81
CA LEU A 204 -4.40 6.54 8.60
C LEU A 204 -5.19 7.64 7.90
N ARG A 205 -6.45 7.87 8.31
CA ARG A 205 -7.33 8.84 7.66
C ARG A 205 -6.94 10.28 8.00
N GLU A 206 -6.60 11.06 6.99
CA GLU A 206 -6.42 12.51 7.14
C GLU A 206 -7.78 13.20 7.37
N VAL A 207 -7.98 13.71 8.59
CA VAL A 207 -9.15 14.52 8.94
C VAL A 207 -8.70 15.92 9.32
N PRO A 208 -9.20 16.98 8.63
CA PRO A 208 -8.84 18.36 8.95
C PRO A 208 -9.13 18.71 10.41
N LEU A 209 -8.20 19.43 11.05
CA LEU A 209 -8.33 19.84 12.45
C LEU A 209 -9.63 20.64 12.68
N ARG A 210 -9.92 21.60 11.79
CA ARG A 210 -11.13 22.43 11.84
C ARG A 210 -12.41 21.60 11.98
N ARG A 211 -12.52 20.50 11.24
CA ARG A 211 -13.67 19.59 11.32
C ARG A 211 -13.79 18.91 12.68
N THR A 212 -12.65 18.57 13.29
CA THR A 212 -12.60 17.98 14.64
C THR A 212 -13.03 19.01 15.68
N LEU A 213 -12.51 20.23 15.61
CA LEU A 213 -12.86 21.32 16.52
C LEU A 213 -14.35 21.70 16.42
N THR A 214 -14.91 21.77 15.21
CA THR A 214 -16.36 22.03 15.04
C THR A 214 -17.21 20.94 15.72
N ARG A 215 -16.80 19.68 15.61
CA ARG A 215 -17.49 18.55 16.25
C ARG A 215 -17.33 18.57 17.78
N LEU A 216 -16.14 18.91 18.26
CA LEU A 216 -15.88 19.10 19.69
C LEU A 216 -16.77 20.21 20.25
N LYS A 217 -16.71 21.42 19.67
CA LYS A 217 -17.48 22.59 20.13
C LYS A 217 -19.00 22.38 20.08
N ALA A 218 -19.48 21.51 19.18
CA ALA A 218 -20.88 21.13 19.10
C ALA A 218 -21.33 20.06 20.12
N SER A 219 -20.41 19.45 20.87
CA SER A 219 -20.70 18.35 21.78
C SER A 219 -21.18 18.81 23.16
N ASP A 220 -21.94 17.97 23.85
CA ASP A 220 -22.40 18.23 25.23
C ASP A 220 -21.23 18.26 26.21
N VAL A 221 -20.22 17.43 25.96
CA VAL A 221 -18.99 17.37 26.77
C VAL A 221 -18.23 18.70 26.71
N TRP A 222 -18.18 19.36 25.55
CA TRP A 222 -17.61 20.71 25.44
C TRP A 222 -18.42 21.70 26.27
N ARG A 223 -19.74 21.75 26.08
CA ARG A 223 -20.63 22.68 26.81
C ARG A 223 -20.52 22.52 28.34
N ALA A 224 -20.36 21.28 28.81
CA ALA A 224 -20.21 21.00 30.25
C ALA A 224 -18.87 21.45 30.84
N ASN A 225 -17.82 21.63 30.02
CA ASN A 225 -16.46 21.93 30.49
C ASN A 225 -15.95 23.31 30.05
N THR A 226 -16.65 24.02 29.16
CA THR A 226 -16.25 25.36 28.68
C THR A 226 -16.03 26.37 29.80
N ALA A 227 -16.78 26.29 30.91
CA ALA A 227 -16.62 27.22 32.03
C ALA A 227 -15.26 27.10 32.74
N LEU A 228 -14.55 25.98 32.54
CA LEU A 228 -13.21 25.76 33.10
C LEU A 228 -12.12 26.31 32.18
N ILE A 229 -12.42 26.60 30.91
CA ILE A 229 -11.43 27.03 29.92
C ILE A 229 -11.29 28.55 29.99
N THR A 230 -10.06 29.04 30.15
CA THR A 230 -9.78 30.48 30.32
C THR A 230 -10.14 31.26 29.06
N GLU A 231 -9.79 30.73 27.87
CA GLU A 231 -10.10 31.34 26.58
C GLU A 231 -10.75 30.30 25.63
N PRO A 232 -12.09 30.11 25.69
CA PRO A 232 -12.79 29.08 24.91
C PRO A 232 -12.69 29.24 23.37
N ASP A 233 -12.38 30.45 22.91
CA ASP A 233 -12.23 30.79 21.50
C ASP A 233 -10.77 30.84 21.02
N ALA A 234 -9.81 30.64 21.92
CA ALA A 234 -8.39 30.53 21.56
C ALA A 234 -8.06 29.24 20.79
N GLU A 235 -6.89 29.24 20.15
CA GLU A 235 -6.31 28.02 19.60
C GLU A 235 -5.97 27.03 20.71
N PRO A 236 -6.12 25.72 20.48
CA PRO A 236 -5.79 24.71 21.47
C PRO A 236 -4.29 24.77 21.81
N ALA A 237 -3.97 24.59 23.09
CA ALA A 237 -2.60 24.61 23.59
C ALA A 237 -1.76 23.44 23.05
N ASP A 238 -2.39 22.30 22.75
CA ASP A 238 -1.76 21.19 22.04
C ASP A 238 -2.80 20.29 21.35
N VAL A 239 -2.38 19.61 20.28
CA VAL A 239 -3.19 18.66 19.52
C VAL A 239 -2.36 17.46 19.09
N TRP A 240 -2.75 16.27 19.53
CA TRP A 240 -2.09 15.01 19.13
C TRP A 240 -3.10 13.93 18.74
N ARG A 241 -2.61 12.82 18.20
CA ARG A 241 -3.42 11.65 17.84
C ARG A 241 -2.86 10.40 18.49
N HIS A 242 -3.77 9.52 18.91
CA HIS A 242 -3.45 8.15 19.28
C HIS A 242 -4.54 7.23 18.71
N GLY A 243 -4.14 6.38 17.76
CA GLY A 243 -5.05 5.56 16.97
C GLY A 243 -6.19 6.37 16.33
N CYS A 244 -7.42 6.00 16.66
CA CYS A 244 -8.64 6.63 16.13
C CYS A 244 -9.16 7.82 16.95
N TRP A 245 -8.42 8.25 17.96
CA TRP A 245 -8.75 9.41 18.79
C TRP A 245 -7.82 10.58 18.46
N ARG A 246 -8.40 11.76 18.41
CA ARG A 246 -7.66 13.02 18.39
C ARG A 246 -7.87 13.71 19.73
N PHE A 247 -6.77 14.07 20.36
CA PHE A 247 -6.73 14.72 21.65
C PHE A 247 -6.43 16.20 21.45
N ILE A 248 -7.13 17.04 22.20
CA ILE A 248 -7.07 18.50 22.09
C ILE A 248 -7.01 19.05 23.51
N ARG A 249 -5.96 19.78 23.84
CA ARG A 249 -5.74 20.37 25.16
C ARG A 249 -6.05 21.86 25.16
N PHE A 250 -6.76 22.32 26.19
CA PHE A 250 -7.01 23.72 26.48
C PHE A 250 -6.54 24.04 27.89
N ALA A 251 -5.93 25.21 28.06
CA ALA A 251 -5.61 25.75 29.38
C ALA A 251 -6.90 26.25 30.06
N GLY A 252 -6.98 26.05 31.36
CA GLY A 252 -8.14 26.37 32.16
C GLY A 252 -7.81 26.70 33.61
N THR A 253 -8.84 27.08 34.35
CA THR A 253 -8.75 27.33 35.79
C THR A 253 -9.92 26.68 36.52
N ARG A 254 -9.63 26.08 37.68
CA ARG A 254 -10.64 25.49 38.56
C ARG A 254 -10.25 25.74 40.01
N ASP A 255 -11.15 26.32 40.79
CA ASP A 255 -10.93 26.61 42.21
C ASP A 255 -9.60 27.36 42.47
N ASN A 256 -9.29 28.33 41.59
CA ASN A 256 -8.05 29.13 41.59
C ASN A 256 -6.75 28.33 41.40
N ARG A 257 -6.84 27.14 40.77
CA ARG A 257 -5.72 26.34 40.29
C ARG A 257 -5.73 26.25 38.77
N ASP A 258 -4.54 26.24 38.19
CA ASP A 258 -4.35 26.03 36.76
C ASP A 258 -4.58 24.55 36.42
N VAL A 259 -5.42 24.31 35.42
CA VAL A 259 -5.78 22.97 34.97
C VAL A 259 -5.71 22.86 33.46
N ASP A 260 -5.40 21.67 32.97
CA ASP A 260 -5.48 21.32 31.56
C ASP A 260 -6.76 20.53 31.31
N VAL A 261 -7.58 21.01 30.37
CA VAL A 261 -8.78 20.30 29.92
C VAL A 261 -8.46 19.60 28.59
N VAL A 262 -8.37 18.28 28.63
CA VAL A 262 -8.04 17.43 27.48
C VAL A 262 -9.30 16.76 26.94
N PHE A 263 -9.65 17.06 25.70
CA PHE A 263 -10.76 16.42 25.01
C PHE A 263 -10.27 15.33 24.05
N GLY A 264 -10.83 14.12 24.18
CA GLY A 264 -10.67 13.05 23.20
C GLY A 264 -11.87 13.01 22.25
N VAL A 265 -11.62 13.20 20.95
CA VAL A 265 -12.65 13.15 19.90
C VAL A 265 -12.39 11.95 18.99
N HIS A 266 -13.37 11.05 18.88
CA HIS A 266 -13.26 9.92 17.97
C HIS A 266 -13.39 10.37 16.51
N VAL A 267 -12.46 9.93 15.65
CA VAL A 267 -12.37 10.44 14.27
C VAL A 267 -13.50 9.89 13.36
N ARG A 268 -14.08 8.74 13.71
CA ARG A 268 -15.14 8.06 12.93
C ARG A 268 -16.55 8.45 13.38
N GLY A 269 -17.49 8.44 12.43
CA GLY A 269 -18.93 8.55 12.68
C GLY A 269 -19.52 9.90 12.28
N ARG A 270 -20.86 9.93 12.12
CA ARG A 270 -21.63 11.18 11.95
C ARG A 270 -21.76 11.93 13.28
N ARG A 271 -21.88 11.20 14.40
CA ARG A 271 -21.86 11.69 15.78
C ARG A 271 -20.66 11.07 16.50
N PRO A 272 -19.50 11.74 16.53
CA PRO A 272 -18.30 11.17 17.15
C PRO A 272 -18.47 11.09 18.67
N ALA A 273 -17.95 10.03 19.29
CA ALA A 273 -17.80 9.99 20.73
C ALA A 273 -16.80 11.08 21.16
N VAL A 274 -17.16 11.85 22.18
CA VAL A 274 -16.31 12.87 22.79
C VAL A 274 -16.17 12.55 24.28
N ARG A 275 -14.94 12.65 24.79
CA ARG A 275 -14.60 12.45 26.21
C ARG A 275 -13.74 13.62 26.68
N ALA A 276 -13.76 13.91 27.97
CA ALA A 276 -12.89 14.91 28.58
C ALA A 276 -12.15 14.33 29.79
N ALA A 277 -10.93 14.78 29.99
CA ALA A 277 -10.18 14.63 31.22
C ALA A 277 -9.68 16.01 31.66
N ILE A 278 -9.67 16.25 32.96
CA ILE A 278 -9.11 17.45 33.58
C ILE A 278 -7.87 16.99 34.31
N SER A 279 -6.73 17.57 34.00
CA SER A 279 -5.48 17.34 34.71
C SER A 279 -4.97 18.61 35.37
N ASP A 280 -4.20 18.47 36.43
CA ASP A 280 -3.48 19.57 37.06
C ASP A 280 -2.42 20.12 36.10
N GLY A 281 -2.33 21.44 35.96
CA GLY A 281 -1.48 22.08 34.96
C GLY A 281 0.02 21.98 35.25
N GLU A 282 0.41 21.75 36.51
CA GLU A 282 1.81 21.68 36.93
C GLU A 282 2.30 20.22 37.04
N THR A 283 1.48 19.35 37.62
CA THR A 283 1.83 17.95 37.89
C THR A 283 1.39 16.98 36.80
N GLY A 284 0.40 17.36 35.97
CA GLY A 284 -0.21 16.48 34.98
C GLY A 284 -1.10 15.37 35.57
N GLU A 285 -1.35 15.38 36.88
CA GLU A 285 -2.22 14.41 37.54
C GLU A 285 -3.66 14.58 37.05
N THR A 286 -4.34 13.47 36.72
CA THR A 286 -5.74 13.52 36.29
C THR A 286 -6.67 13.77 37.48
N LEU A 287 -7.23 14.97 37.55
CA LEU A 287 -8.16 15.40 38.59
C LEU A 287 -9.59 14.87 38.36
N ALA A 288 -10.01 14.72 37.11
CA ALA A 288 -11.33 14.18 36.78
C ALA A 288 -11.39 13.60 35.35
N VAL A 289 -12.25 12.61 35.13
CA VAL A 289 -12.59 12.08 33.80
C VAL A 289 -14.10 12.14 33.60
N LEU A 290 -14.53 12.74 32.49
CA LEU A 290 -15.93 12.95 32.15
C LEU A 290 -16.23 12.36 30.77
N GLY A 291 -16.96 11.25 30.74
CA GLY A 291 -17.38 10.58 29.50
C GLY A 291 -17.47 9.06 29.64
N GLU A 292 -18.64 8.59 30.07
CA GLU A 292 -19.08 7.19 30.28
C GLU A 292 -18.26 6.35 31.29
N VAL A 293 -18.95 6.04 32.41
CA VAL A 293 -18.52 5.31 33.62
C VAL A 293 -17.69 6.13 34.63
N ALA A 294 -18.30 7.20 35.14
CA ALA A 294 -18.11 7.56 36.55
C ALA A 294 -19.04 6.69 37.41
N ALA A 295 -18.77 5.39 37.49
CA ALA A 295 -19.35 4.53 38.51
C ALA A 295 -18.30 4.36 39.61
N ARG A 296 -18.56 5.04 40.74
CA ARG A 296 -17.88 4.89 42.04
C ARG A 296 -16.40 5.27 42.06
N SER A 297 -16.15 6.55 42.26
CA SER A 297 -15.40 7.02 43.41
C SER A 297 -15.89 8.41 43.75
N ALA A 298 -16.78 8.49 44.74
CA ALA A 298 -16.86 9.71 45.53
C ALA A 298 -15.48 9.88 46.16
N LEU A 299 -14.76 10.94 45.76
CA LEU A 299 -13.63 11.39 46.55
C LEU A 299 -14.15 12.37 47.61
N PRO A 300 -13.66 12.27 48.85
CA PRO A 300 -14.24 12.92 50.02
C PRO A 300 -13.96 14.42 50.01
N GLY A 301 -14.87 15.18 50.64
CA GLY A 301 -14.63 16.59 50.93
C GLY A 301 -13.42 16.81 51.84
N PRO A 302 -12.89 18.04 51.91
CA PRO A 302 -11.66 18.35 52.63
C PRO A 302 -11.93 18.30 54.14
N GLY A 303 -11.54 17.22 54.80
CA GLY A 303 -11.70 17.14 56.23
C GLY A 303 -11.50 15.78 56.87
N GLU A 304 -10.46 15.02 56.53
CA GLU A 304 -9.95 14.00 57.45
C GLU A 304 -8.50 13.65 57.10
N ARG A 305 -7.59 14.08 57.96
CA ARG A 305 -6.20 13.60 57.99
C ARG A 305 -6.22 12.25 58.68
N GLU A 306 -6.27 11.17 57.93
CA GLU A 306 -5.88 9.86 58.43
C GLU A 306 -4.78 9.31 57.53
N ALA A 307 -3.63 9.05 58.15
CA ALA A 307 -2.44 8.58 57.48
C ALA A 307 -2.68 7.17 56.93
N VAL A 308 -2.83 7.06 55.61
CA VAL A 308 -2.81 5.78 54.92
C VAL A 308 -1.35 5.43 54.64
N GLU A 309 -0.88 4.42 55.37
CA GLU A 309 0.42 3.79 55.21
C GLU A 309 0.50 3.12 53.83
N LEU A 310 1.45 3.56 53.00
CA LEU A 310 1.73 3.00 51.67
C LEU A 310 2.32 1.59 51.82
N PRO A 311 1.78 0.56 51.14
CA PRO A 311 2.45 -0.72 51.08
C PRO A 311 3.66 -0.62 50.14
N ASP A 312 4.84 -0.86 50.69
CA ASP A 312 6.11 -1.05 49.98
C ASP A 312 5.96 -2.12 48.89
N THR A 313 5.66 -1.68 47.66
CA THR A 313 5.71 -2.53 46.49
C THR A 313 6.86 -2.05 45.62
N VAL A 314 8.04 -2.59 45.93
CA VAL A 314 9.25 -2.46 45.12
C VAL A 314 9.01 -3.17 43.78
N ILE A 315 8.91 -2.41 42.70
CA ILE A 315 8.97 -2.94 41.34
C ILE A 315 10.43 -3.29 41.05
N PRO A 316 10.78 -4.54 40.71
CA PRO A 316 12.13 -4.88 40.34
C PRO A 316 12.48 -4.27 38.98
N VAL A 317 13.53 -3.44 38.96
CA VAL A 317 14.17 -2.96 37.73
C VAL A 317 14.80 -4.16 37.02
N GLN A 318 14.33 -4.48 35.81
CA GLN A 318 14.98 -5.47 34.95
C GLN A 318 16.30 -4.91 34.41
N ASP A 319 17.39 -5.61 34.72
CA ASP A 319 18.74 -5.36 34.21
C ASP A 319 18.84 -5.73 32.72
N PRO A 320 19.12 -4.78 31.81
CA PRO A 320 19.19 -5.02 30.37
C PRO A 320 20.44 -5.81 29.92
N SER A 321 21.33 -6.25 30.82
CA SER A 321 22.57 -6.96 30.43
C SER A 321 22.41 -8.46 30.11
N LYS A 322 21.22 -9.05 30.28
CA LYS A 322 20.98 -10.50 30.07
C LYS A 322 20.09 -10.84 28.89
N THR A 323 20.49 -10.51 27.66
CA THR A 323 20.04 -11.30 26.49
C THR A 323 21.03 -11.22 25.32
N ALA A 324 21.94 -12.19 25.24
CA ALA A 324 22.59 -12.57 24.00
C ALA A 324 22.86 -14.08 24.04
N PRO A 325 22.21 -14.90 23.18
CA PRO A 325 22.64 -16.27 22.95
C PRO A 325 23.80 -16.30 21.93
N ARG A 326 24.77 -17.17 22.20
CA ARG A 326 25.85 -17.57 21.28
C ARG A 326 25.32 -18.41 20.13
#